data_AF-A0AA92U3Q8-F1
#
_entry.id   AF-A0AA92U3Q8-F1
#
_cell.length_a   1.000
_cell.length_b   1.000
_cell.length_c   1.000
_cell.angle_alpha   90.00
_cell.angle_beta   90.00
_cell.angle_gamma   90.00
#
_symmetry.space_group_name_H-M   'P 1'
#
loop_
_entity.id
_entity.type
_entity.pdbx_description
1 polymer ?
#
loop_
_entity_poly.entity_id
_entity_poly.type
_entity_poly.pdbx_seq_one_letter_code
_entity_poly.pdbx_strand_id
1 'polypeptide(L)'
;MKKIKTIEAVDAYRTLKALKTSSMSDDAAMRVWKNMKALRQVADTYDKDVKEAQESLKDDKFEEMQHKLQECQQLEQKHANEGYEYTKDDSAKFAEVNEYFFNQKQKTEKYFKELADKEVEVAIEEVDEKELFKAAKDCGLKFADMETLDVVIG
;
A
#
# COMPACT_ATOMS: atom_id res chain seq x y z
N MET A 1 7.63 22.86 -8.57
CA MET A 1 6.73 22.08 -7.69
C MET A 1 5.77 21.33 -8.60
N LYS A 2 5.65 20.01 -8.43
CA LYS A 2 4.73 19.16 -9.19
C LYS A 2 3.57 18.78 -8.26
N LYS A 3 2.34 18.86 -8.76
CA LYS A 3 1.15 18.35 -8.09
C LYS A 3 0.93 16.92 -8.54
N ILE A 4 0.95 15.99 -7.60
CA ILE A 4 0.75 14.56 -7.83
C ILE A 4 -0.12 13.99 -6.71
N LYS A 5 -0.71 12.82 -6.92
CA LYS A 5 -1.41 12.11 -5.86
C LYS A 5 -0.43 11.62 -4.80
N THR A 6 -0.89 11.52 -3.55
CA THR A 6 -0.10 10.97 -2.44
C THR A 6 0.47 9.60 -2.80
N ILE A 7 -0.33 8.74 -3.42
CA ILE A 7 0.11 7.39 -3.76
C ILE A 7 1.21 7.39 -4.83
N GLU A 8 1.13 8.28 -5.83
CA GLU A 8 2.16 8.43 -6.86
C GLU A 8 3.48 8.90 -6.22
N ALA A 9 3.42 9.79 -5.24
CA ALA A 9 4.59 10.24 -4.48
C ALA A 9 5.21 9.11 -3.64
N VAL A 10 4.36 8.31 -2.98
CA VAL A 10 4.76 7.18 -2.14
C VAL A 10 5.42 6.08 -2.98
N ASP A 11 4.81 5.72 -4.11
CA ASP A 11 5.30 4.66 -4.98
C ASP A 11 6.61 5.07 -5.65
N ALA A 12 6.70 6.31 -6.15
CA ALA A 12 7.95 6.87 -6.66
C ALA A 12 9.06 6.84 -5.62
N TYR A 13 8.77 7.23 -4.37
CA TYR A 13 9.75 7.16 -3.28
C TYR A 13 10.25 5.74 -3.03
N ARG A 14 9.33 4.77 -2.96
CA ARG A 14 9.66 3.36 -2.70
C ARG A 14 10.51 2.78 -3.82
N THR A 15 10.17 3.06 -5.07
CA THR A 15 10.94 2.62 -6.24
C THR A 15 12.32 3.28 -6.27
N LEU A 16 12.40 4.60 -6.10
CA LEU A 16 13.69 5.31 -6.04
C LEU A 16 14.59 4.80 -4.91
N LYS A 17 14.02 4.45 -3.75
CA LYS A 17 14.76 3.86 -2.62
C LYS A 17 15.34 2.47 -2.95
N ALA A 18 14.71 1.72 -3.85
CA ALA A 18 15.19 0.42 -4.29
C ALA A 18 16.22 0.51 -5.44
N LEU A 19 16.31 1.66 -6.11
CA LEU A 19 17.25 1.87 -7.21
C LEU A 19 18.71 1.92 -6.74
N LYS A 20 19.57 1.23 -7.48
CA LYS A 20 21.02 1.37 -7.40
C LYS A 20 21.45 2.46 -8.37
N THR A 21 22.02 3.53 -7.83
CA THR A 21 22.50 4.66 -8.63
C THR A 21 23.93 4.49 -9.14
N SER A 22 24.56 3.35 -8.87
CA SER A 22 25.98 3.09 -9.21
C SER A 22 26.26 3.07 -10.72
N SER A 23 25.24 2.83 -11.54
CA SER A 23 25.35 2.83 -13.00
C SER A 23 24.88 4.14 -13.64
N MET A 24 24.37 5.07 -12.85
CA MET A 24 23.93 6.39 -13.29
C MET A 24 25.11 7.37 -13.32
N SER A 25 24.94 8.49 -14.03
CA SER A 25 25.80 9.66 -13.89
C SER A 25 25.66 10.31 -12.51
N ASP A 26 26.70 11.00 -12.04
CA ASP A 26 26.69 11.69 -10.74
C ASP A 26 25.57 12.75 -10.65
N ASP A 27 25.28 13.46 -11.75
CA ASP A 27 24.19 14.42 -11.81
C ASP A 27 22.83 13.72 -11.64
N ALA A 28 22.58 12.63 -12.39
CA ALA A 28 21.33 11.89 -12.29
C ALA A 28 21.15 11.23 -10.90
N ALA A 29 22.22 10.68 -10.34
CA ALA A 29 22.21 10.14 -8.97
C ALA A 29 21.90 11.22 -7.92
N MET A 30 22.42 12.43 -8.10
CA MET A 30 22.14 13.56 -7.21
C MET A 30 20.67 13.98 -7.28
N ARG A 31 20.08 14.04 -8.49
CA ARG A 31 18.65 14.35 -8.67
C ARG A 31 17.75 13.28 -8.03
N VAL A 32 18.07 11.99 -8.23
CA VAL A 32 17.40 10.88 -7.55
C VAL A 32 17.44 11.06 -6.03
N TRP A 33 18.60 11.39 -5.46
CA TRP A 33 18.72 11.61 -4.02
C TRP A 33 17.88 12.79 -3.51
N LYS A 34 17.82 13.90 -4.26
CA LYS A 34 16.97 15.05 -3.89
C LYS A 34 15.49 14.70 -3.98
N ASN A 35 15.07 13.99 -5.02
CA ASN A 35 13.69 13.50 -5.16
C ASN A 35 13.33 12.55 -4.01
N MET A 36 14.21 11.63 -3.65
CA MET A 36 14.01 10.75 -2.48
C MET A 36 13.80 11.55 -1.19
N LYS A 37 14.53 12.66 -1.00
CA LYS A 37 14.35 13.54 0.16
C LYS A 37 13.01 14.27 0.14
N ALA A 38 12.63 14.83 -1.01
CA ALA A 38 11.38 15.55 -1.17
C ALA A 38 10.15 14.64 -0.96
N LEU A 39 10.21 13.41 -1.49
CA LEU A 39 9.10 12.46 -1.42
C LEU A 39 9.03 11.74 -0.06
N ARG A 40 10.14 11.63 0.68
CA ARG A 40 10.19 10.91 1.96
C ARG A 40 9.13 11.39 2.95
N GLN A 41 8.96 12.71 3.09
CA GLN A 41 8.00 13.25 4.05
C GLN A 41 6.56 12.82 3.71
N VAL A 42 6.21 12.81 2.41
CA VAL A 42 4.90 12.34 1.96
C VAL A 42 4.73 10.86 2.27
N ALA A 43 5.75 10.04 1.99
CA ALA A 43 5.71 8.61 2.28
C ALA A 43 5.58 8.30 3.78
N ASP A 44 6.39 8.95 4.62
CA ASP A 44 6.37 8.76 6.07
C ASP A 44 5.03 9.21 6.67
N THR A 45 4.45 10.31 6.19
CA THR A 45 3.11 10.76 6.61
C THR A 45 2.04 9.78 6.16
N TYR A 46 2.07 9.32 4.91
CA TYR A 46 1.10 8.34 4.41
C TYR A 46 1.14 7.03 5.21
N ASP A 47 2.33 6.47 5.44
CA ASP A 47 2.49 5.23 6.20
C ASP A 47 2.00 5.40 7.66
N LYS A 48 2.25 6.56 8.27
CA LYS A 48 1.72 6.90 9.58
C LYS A 48 0.19 7.00 9.58
N ASP A 49 -0.39 7.74 8.64
CA ASP A 49 -1.84 7.93 8.54
C ASP A 49 -2.57 6.61 8.28
N VAL A 50 -1.98 5.73 7.46
CA VAL A 50 -2.48 4.37 7.23
C VAL A 50 -2.48 3.58 8.53
N LYS A 51 -1.36 3.60 9.28
CA LYS A 51 -1.26 2.86 10.55
C LYS A 51 -2.25 3.37 11.60
N GLU A 52 -2.32 4.69 11.80
CA GLU A 52 -3.24 5.31 12.75
C GLU A 52 -4.70 5.02 12.37
N ALA A 53 -5.02 5.06 11.08
CA ALA A 53 -6.35 4.71 10.60
C ALA A 53 -6.69 3.23 10.83
N GLN A 54 -5.78 2.30 10.53
CA GLN A 54 -5.98 0.87 10.83
C GLN A 54 -6.25 0.62 12.31
N GLU A 55 -5.58 1.36 13.21
CA GLU A 55 -5.81 1.26 14.65
C GLU A 55 -7.15 1.89 15.05
N SER A 56 -7.46 3.08 14.55
CA SER A 56 -8.70 3.80 14.87
C SER A 56 -9.97 3.12 14.36
N LEU A 57 -9.87 2.34 13.28
CA LEU A 57 -11.00 1.64 12.70
C LEU A 57 -11.42 0.45 13.56
N LYS A 58 -10.55 -0.07 14.45
CA LYS A 58 -10.90 -1.16 15.37
C LYS A 58 -11.87 -0.63 16.43
N ASP A 59 -13.13 -1.04 16.34
CA ASP A 59 -14.12 -0.76 17.36
C ASP A 59 -14.06 -1.79 18.50
N ASP A 60 -14.88 -1.58 19.53
CA ASP A 60 -14.93 -2.46 20.71
C ASP A 60 -15.33 -3.92 20.37
N LYS A 61 -15.91 -4.17 19.19
CA LYS A 61 -16.29 -5.51 18.72
C LYS A 61 -15.19 -6.19 17.92
N PHE A 62 -14.11 -5.49 17.57
CA PHE A 62 -13.08 -6.04 16.69
C PHE A 62 -12.46 -7.33 17.24
N GLU A 63 -12.08 -7.35 18.53
CA GLU A 63 -11.50 -8.55 19.18
C GLU A 63 -12.48 -9.73 19.23
N GLU A 64 -13.77 -9.46 19.54
CA GLU A 64 -14.82 -10.47 19.51
C GLU A 64 -14.99 -11.07 18.11
N MET A 65 -15.01 -10.21 17.08
CA MET A 65 -15.16 -10.63 15.69
C MET A 65 -13.93 -11.38 15.18
N GLN A 66 -12.73 -11.03 15.65
CA GLN A 66 -11.52 -11.81 15.37
C GLN A 66 -11.59 -13.20 15.98
N HIS A 67 -12.06 -13.34 17.21
CA HIS A 67 -12.26 -14.64 17.84
C HIS A 67 -13.30 -15.47 17.07
N LYS A 68 -14.45 -14.87 16.73
CA LYS A 68 -15.47 -15.54 15.92
C LYS A 68 -14.93 -15.95 14.55
N LEU A 69 -14.11 -15.13 13.90
CA LEU A 69 -13.45 -15.48 12.62
C LEU A 69 -12.55 -16.71 12.76
N GLN A 70 -11.76 -16.81 13.83
CA GLN A 70 -10.93 -18.00 14.08
C GLN A 70 -11.79 -19.25 14.29
N GLU A 71 -12.90 -19.14 15.02
CA GLU A 71 -13.86 -20.24 15.15
C GLU A 71 -14.47 -20.63 13.80
N CYS A 72 -14.80 -19.66 12.95
CA CYS A 72 -15.30 -19.92 11.59
C CYS A 72 -14.27 -20.70 10.76
N GLN A 73 -13.00 -20.30 10.78
CA GLN A 73 -11.93 -21.01 10.07
C GLN A 73 -11.74 -22.44 10.56
N GLN A 74 -11.89 -22.68 11.88
CA GLN A 74 -11.85 -24.03 12.44
C GLN A 74 -13.04 -24.88 11.98
N LEU A 75 -14.24 -24.29 11.89
CA LEU A 75 -15.43 -24.97 11.39
C LEU A 75 -15.31 -25.30 9.89
N GLU A 76 -14.76 -24.39 9.08
CA GLU A 76 -14.45 -24.65 7.68
C GLU A 76 -13.45 -25.79 7.51
N GLN A 77 -12.42 -25.82 8.35
CA GLN A 77 -11.44 -26.91 8.36
C GLN A 77 -12.07 -28.25 8.75
N LYS A 78 -12.95 -28.27 9.76
CA LYS A 78 -13.72 -29.47 10.15
C LYS A 78 -14.66 -29.92 9.04
N HIS A 79 -15.32 -28.99 8.34
CA HIS A 79 -16.15 -29.33 7.18
C HIS A 79 -15.32 -30.01 6.09
N ALA A 80 -14.16 -29.43 5.75
CA ALA A 80 -13.27 -29.95 4.71
C ALA A 80 -12.63 -31.31 5.07
N ASN A 81 -12.21 -31.50 6.32
CA ASN A 81 -11.45 -32.68 6.74
C ASN A 81 -12.34 -33.82 7.28
N GLU A 82 -13.43 -33.47 7.95
CA GLU A 82 -14.26 -34.40 8.72
C GLU A 82 -15.69 -34.50 8.18
N GLY A 83 -16.05 -33.73 7.14
CA GLY A 83 -17.39 -33.71 6.57
C GLY A 83 -18.43 -33.10 7.50
N TYR A 84 -18.01 -32.24 8.44
CA TYR A 84 -18.90 -31.57 9.39
C TYR A 84 -20.01 -30.77 8.68
N GLU A 85 -21.28 -31.04 8.96
CA GLU A 85 -22.39 -30.23 8.43
C GLU A 85 -22.64 -29.00 9.32
N TYR A 86 -22.63 -27.82 8.71
CA TYR A 86 -22.89 -26.58 9.42
C TYR A 86 -24.29 -26.54 10.01
N THR A 87 -24.37 -26.11 11.27
CA THR A 87 -25.63 -25.83 11.93
C THR A 87 -26.19 -24.47 11.50
N LYS A 88 -27.43 -24.19 11.90
CA LYS A 88 -28.03 -22.85 11.74
C LYS A 88 -27.24 -21.79 12.51
N ASP A 89 -26.69 -22.13 13.68
CA ASP A 89 -25.91 -21.21 14.50
C ASP A 89 -24.54 -20.90 13.86
N ASP A 90 -23.90 -21.89 13.23
CA ASP A 90 -22.66 -21.66 12.47
C ASP A 90 -22.90 -20.74 11.27
N SER A 91 -24.00 -20.96 10.56
CA SER A 91 -24.40 -20.13 9.42
C SER A 91 -24.68 -18.68 9.85
N ALA A 92 -25.34 -18.48 11.00
CA ALA A 92 -25.59 -17.16 11.56
C ALA A 92 -24.28 -16.47 11.99
N LYS A 93 -23.36 -17.21 12.62
CA LYS A 93 -22.02 -16.71 12.99
C LYS A 93 -21.22 -16.30 11.75
N PHE A 94 -21.26 -17.09 10.68
CA PHE A 94 -20.57 -16.77 9.42
C PHE A 94 -21.13 -15.48 8.81
N ALA A 95 -22.46 -15.33 8.80
CA ALA A 95 -23.10 -14.12 8.29
C ALA A 95 -22.71 -12.88 9.10
N GLU A 96 -22.71 -12.96 10.44
CA GLU A 96 -22.33 -11.87 11.34
C GLU A 96 -20.87 -11.45 11.13
N VAL A 97 -19.94 -12.42 11.12
CA VAL A 97 -18.51 -12.16 10.92
C VAL A 97 -18.25 -11.56 9.53
N ASN A 98 -18.88 -12.13 8.49
CA ASN A 98 -18.71 -11.64 7.12
C ASN A 98 -19.25 -10.22 6.97
N GLU A 99 -20.43 -9.92 7.50
CA GLU A 99 -21.02 -8.59 7.45
C GLU A 99 -20.13 -7.56 8.16
N TYR A 100 -19.62 -7.89 9.35
CA TYR A 100 -18.72 -7.02 10.09
C TYR A 100 -17.44 -6.70 9.32
N PHE A 101 -16.70 -7.72 8.87
CA PHE A 101 -15.44 -7.52 8.16
C PHE A 101 -15.64 -6.92 6.77
N PHE A 102 -16.77 -7.18 6.11
CA PHE A 102 -17.14 -6.53 4.85
C PHE A 102 -17.36 -5.02 5.04
N ASN A 103 -18.15 -4.64 6.04
CA ASN A 103 -18.39 -3.22 6.36
C ASN A 103 -17.10 -2.51 6.78
N GLN A 104 -16.25 -3.17 7.57
CA GLN A 104 -14.91 -2.69 7.91
C GLN A 104 -14.04 -2.46 6.68
N LYS A 105 -13.98 -3.45 5.79
CA LYS A 105 -13.22 -3.37 4.55
C LYS A 105 -13.67 -2.21 3.69
N GLN A 106 -14.97 -2.01 3.51
CA GLN A 106 -15.50 -0.87 2.74
C GLN A 106 -15.10 0.49 3.34
N LYS A 107 -15.20 0.65 4.67
CA LYS A 107 -14.77 1.90 5.35
C LYS A 107 -13.28 2.14 5.16
N THR A 108 -12.48 1.10 5.34
CA THR A 108 -11.03 1.12 5.18
C THR A 108 -10.63 1.49 3.74
N GLU A 109 -11.24 0.84 2.75
CA GLU A 109 -10.97 1.11 1.32
C GLU A 109 -11.32 2.54 0.93
N LYS A 110 -12.46 3.06 1.39
CA LYS A 110 -12.86 4.44 1.11
C LYS A 110 -11.85 5.43 1.70
N TYR A 111 -11.48 5.24 2.97
CA TYR A 111 -10.55 6.13 3.66
C TYR A 111 -9.15 6.10 3.02
N PHE A 112 -8.61 4.91 2.73
CA PHE A 112 -7.30 4.81 2.08
C PHE A 112 -7.30 5.31 0.65
N LYS A 113 -8.42 5.17 -0.07
CA LYS A 113 -8.56 5.79 -1.38
C LYS A 113 -8.50 7.31 -1.28
N GLU A 114 -9.18 7.92 -0.31
CA GLU A 114 -9.13 9.37 -0.10
C GLU A 114 -7.73 9.86 0.28
N LEU A 115 -6.99 9.12 1.12
CA LEU A 115 -5.59 9.43 1.43
C LEU A 115 -4.68 9.29 0.20
N ALA A 116 -4.86 8.22 -0.57
CA ALA A 116 -4.07 7.93 -1.77
C ALA A 116 -4.30 8.97 -2.88
N ASP A 117 -5.56 9.36 -3.12
CA ASP A 117 -5.96 10.28 -4.18
C ASP A 117 -5.75 11.76 -3.84
N LYS A 118 -5.47 12.10 -2.57
CA LYS A 118 -5.19 13.47 -2.16
C LYS A 118 -3.97 14.03 -2.93
N GLU A 119 -4.09 15.26 -3.43
CA GLU A 119 -2.99 15.93 -4.12
C GLU A 119 -1.97 16.48 -3.11
N VAL A 120 -0.69 16.32 -3.43
CA VAL A 120 0.46 16.87 -2.71
C VAL A 120 1.36 17.65 -3.66
N GLU A 121 1.95 18.73 -3.16
CA GLU A 121 2.94 19.52 -3.90
C GLU A 121 4.35 19.12 -3.47
N VAL A 122 5.14 18.61 -4.41
CA VAL A 122 6.51 18.14 -4.16
C VAL A 122 7.51 18.85 -5.08
N ALA A 123 8.69 19.13 -4.54
CA ALA A 123 9.82 19.66 -5.31
C ALA A 123 10.55 18.49 -5.99
N ILE A 124 10.29 18.30 -7.28
CA ILE A 124 10.89 17.24 -8.10
C ILE A 124 11.91 17.85 -9.05
N GLU A 125 13.10 17.25 -9.10
CA GLU A 125 14.09 17.46 -10.15
C GLU A 125 13.95 16.35 -11.20
N GLU A 126 13.79 16.73 -12.46
CA GLU A 126 13.61 15.80 -13.57
C GLU A 126 14.86 14.95 -13.77
N VAL A 127 14.67 13.65 -13.95
CA VAL A 127 15.74 12.68 -14.22
C VAL A 127 15.52 12.09 -15.61
N ASP A 128 16.60 12.03 -16.40
CA ASP A 128 16.56 11.45 -17.74
C ASP A 128 16.04 10.00 -17.69
N GLU A 129 15.08 9.70 -18.56
CA GLU A 129 14.41 8.40 -18.62
C GLU A 129 15.40 7.25 -18.87
N LYS A 130 16.44 7.46 -19.68
CA LYS A 130 17.43 6.40 -19.98
C LYS A 130 18.30 6.11 -18.77
N GLU A 131 18.64 7.13 -17.97
CA GLU A 131 19.37 6.96 -16.71
C GLU A 131 18.55 6.14 -15.71
N LEU A 132 17.25 6.46 -15.55
CA LEU A 132 16.34 5.69 -14.70
C LEU A 132 16.16 4.25 -15.20
N PHE A 133 15.97 4.07 -16.50
CA PHE A 133 15.81 2.75 -17.13
C PHE A 133 17.04 1.87 -16.93
N LYS A 134 18.24 2.46 -17.07
CA LYS A 134 19.51 1.76 -16.81
C LYS A 134 19.60 1.29 -15.36
N ALA A 135 19.35 2.18 -14.41
CA ALA A 135 19.38 1.85 -12.98
C ALA A 135 18.34 0.79 -12.62
N ALA A 136 17.13 0.89 -13.16
CA ALA A 136 16.04 -0.04 -12.93
C ALA A 136 16.37 -1.45 -13.46
N LYS A 137 16.94 -1.54 -14.66
CA LYS A 137 17.41 -2.80 -15.24
C LYS A 137 18.47 -3.48 -14.37
N ASP A 138 19.42 -2.71 -13.84
CA ASP A 138 20.46 -3.23 -12.94
C ASP A 138 19.90 -3.70 -11.58
N CYS A 139 18.71 -3.23 -11.23
CA CYS A 139 17.97 -3.66 -10.04
C CYS A 139 17.01 -4.81 -10.31
N GLY A 140 16.84 -5.24 -11.57
CA GLY A 140 15.88 -6.26 -11.95
C GLY A 140 14.42 -5.82 -11.78
N LEU A 141 14.15 -4.51 -11.79
CA LEU A 141 12.80 -3.97 -11.75
C LEU A 141 12.04 -4.34 -13.04
N LYS A 142 10.73 -4.56 -12.91
CA LYS A 142 9.85 -4.84 -14.04
C LYS A 142 9.43 -3.52 -14.69
N PHE A 143 8.96 -3.59 -15.93
CA PHE A 143 8.40 -2.43 -16.63
C PHE A 143 7.25 -1.77 -15.87
N ALA A 144 6.39 -2.54 -15.19
CA ALA A 144 5.33 -1.99 -14.36
C ALA A 144 5.86 -1.13 -13.20
N ASP A 145 7.03 -1.45 -12.66
CA ASP A 145 7.64 -0.64 -11.59
C ASP A 145 8.16 0.70 -12.14
N MET A 146 8.43 0.79 -13.45
CA MET A 146 8.87 2.04 -14.09
C MET A 146 7.77 3.09 -14.18
N GLU A 147 6.50 2.68 -14.27
CA GLU A 147 5.35 3.61 -14.29
C GLU A 147 5.30 4.46 -13.01
N THR A 148 5.80 3.90 -11.89
CA THR A 148 5.90 4.64 -10.62
C THR A 148 6.93 5.79 -10.67
N LEU A 149 7.80 5.83 -11.69
CA LEU A 149 8.83 6.85 -11.87
C LEU A 149 8.41 7.97 -12.83
N ASP A 150 7.24 7.90 -13.46
CA ASP A 150 6.71 8.94 -14.36
C ASP A 150 6.64 10.32 -13.70
N VAL A 151 6.48 10.35 -12.38
CA VAL A 151 6.46 11.62 -11.63
C VAL A 151 7.82 12.32 -11.61
N VAL A 152 8.93 11.60 -11.79
CA VAL A 152 10.30 12.14 -11.78
C VAL A 152 10.99 12.17 -13.14
N ILE A 153 10.38 11.59 -14.18
CA ILE A 153 10.89 11.66 -15.56
C ILE A 153 10.67 13.07 -16.13
N GLY A 154 11.69 13.57 -16.84
CA GLY A 154 11.64 14.79 -17.67
C GLY A 154 12.85 14.93 -18.58
#